data_AF-A0A936QLH4-F1
#
_entry.id   AF-A0A936QLH4-F1
#
_cell.length_a   1.000
_cell.length_b   1.000
_cell.length_c   1.000
_cell.angle_alpha   90.00
_cell.angle_beta   90.00
_cell.angle_gamma   90.00
#
_symmetry.space_group_name_H-M   'P 1'
#
loop_
_entity.id
_entity.type
_entity.pdbx_description
1 polymer ?
#
loop_
_entity_poly.entity_id
_entity_poly.type
_entity_poly.pdbx_seq_one_letter_code
_entity_poly.pdbx_strand_id
1 'polypeptide(L)'
;MMITRRFDLPQIYADDLPQIYADDLPQIYADDLPQIYADDLPQIYADDLPQIYADDLPQIYADDLPQIYADDLPQIYADDLSLMNAEKLIFKQSNELKIAH
;
A
#
# COMPACT_ATOMS: atom_id res chain seq x y z
N MET A 1 5.41 -6.79 41.26
CA MET A 1 5.18 -5.89 40.10
C MET A 1 4.03 -4.92 40.40
N MET A 2 4.16 -4.09 41.44
CA MET A 2 3.15 -3.08 41.85
C MET A 2 3.79 -1.81 42.47
N ILE A 3 5.11 -1.65 42.38
CA ILE A 3 5.83 -0.53 43.03
C ILE A 3 6.19 0.56 42.02
N THR A 4 6.37 0.25 40.74
CA THR A 4 6.83 1.22 39.74
C THR A 4 5.78 2.31 39.41
N ARG A 5 4.51 1.94 39.26
CA ARG A 5 3.44 2.87 38.81
C ARG A 5 3.15 4.05 39.75
N ARG A 6 3.52 3.97 41.04
CA ARG A 6 3.23 5.04 42.02
C ARG A 6 4.28 6.15 42.05
N PHE A 7 5.50 5.88 41.57
CA PHE A 7 6.58 6.86 41.54
C PHE A 7 6.64 7.65 40.23
N ASP A 8 6.10 7.08 39.14
CA ASP A 8 6.08 7.76 37.84
C ASP A 8 4.98 8.83 37.79
N LEU A 9 3.87 8.65 38.50
CA LEU A 9 2.75 9.58 38.44
C LEU A 9 3.11 10.99 38.95
N PRO A 10 3.76 11.16 40.12
CA PRO A 10 4.21 12.47 40.57
C PRO A 10 5.19 13.13 39.59
N GLN A 11 6.11 12.37 38.99
CA GLN A 11 7.07 12.87 38.01
C GLN A 11 6.37 13.38 36.74
N ILE A 12 5.42 12.61 36.22
CA ILE A 12 4.62 12.98 35.04
C ILE A 12 3.87 14.30 35.27
N TYR A 13 3.27 14.48 36.45
CA TYR A 13 2.51 15.71 36.75
C TYR A 13 3.39 16.91 37.10
N ALA A 14 4.55 16.70 37.72
CA ALA A 14 5.42 17.77 38.17
C ALA A 14 6.34 18.30 37.08
N ASP A 15 6.78 17.44 36.16
CA ASP A 15 7.84 17.77 35.21
C ASP A 15 7.40 17.53 33.75
N ASP A 16 6.99 16.30 33.39
CA ASP A 16 6.72 15.97 31.99
C ASP A 16 5.52 16.74 31.41
N LEU A 17 4.39 16.78 32.11
CA LEU A 17 3.21 17.52 31.65
C LEU A 17 3.48 19.03 31.54
N PRO A 18 4.09 19.70 32.55
CA PRO A 18 4.47 21.10 32.41
C PRO A 18 5.39 21.37 31.21
N GLN A 19 6.38 20.52 30.94
CA GLN A 19 7.24 20.66 29.75
C GLN A 19 6.42 20.53 28.46
N ILE A 20 5.55 19.52 28.36
CA ILE A 20 4.69 19.33 27.19
C ILE A 20 3.81 20.57 26.94
N TYR A 21 3.23 21.15 27.99
CA TYR A 21 2.36 22.32 27.86
C TYR A 21 3.11 23.64 27.61
N ALA A 22 4.30 23.79 28.20
CA ALA A 22 5.05 25.04 28.12
C ALA A 22 5.94 25.14 26.87
N ASP A 23 6.43 24.00 26.36
CA ASP A 23 7.44 23.97 25.31
C ASP A 23 6.95 23.20 24.09
N ASP A 24 6.63 21.91 24.23
CA ASP A 24 6.36 21.04 23.08
C ASP A 24 5.09 21.46 22.32
N LEU A 25 3.98 21.69 23.03
CA LEU A 25 2.73 22.12 22.41
C LEU A 25 2.86 23.49 21.75
N PRO A 26 3.43 24.53 22.40
CA PRO A 26 3.68 25.80 21.74
C PRO A 26 4.55 25.69 20.49
N GLN A 27 5.59 24.87 20.48
CA GLN A 27 6.40 24.62 19.27
C GLN A 27 5.57 23.98 18.16
N ILE A 28 4.77 22.97 18.47
CA ILE A 28 3.87 22.34 17.48
C ILE A 28 2.90 23.37 16.88
N TYR A 29 2.33 24.25 17.69
CA TYR A 29 1.37 25.24 17.21
C TYR A 29 2.01 26.43 16.49
N ALA A 30 3.21 26.85 16.89
CA ALA A 30 3.87 28.03 16.35
C ALA A 30 4.72 27.73 15.11
N ASP A 31 5.26 26.51 15.00
CA ASP A 31 6.25 26.17 13.99
C ASP A 31 5.77 25.00 13.11
N ASP A 32 5.53 23.82 13.69
CA ASP A 32 5.22 22.60 12.89
C ASP A 32 3.90 22.73 12.11
N LEU A 33 2.81 23.13 12.78
CA LEU A 33 1.52 23.26 12.12
C LEU A 33 1.55 24.35 11.03
N PRO A 34 2.08 25.56 11.27
CA PRO A 34 2.23 26.56 10.21
C PRO A 34 3.05 26.08 9.01
N GLN A 35 4.15 25.34 9.21
CA GLN A 35 4.91 24.74 8.12
C GLN A 35 4.07 23.75 7.30
N ILE A 36 3.34 22.86 7.98
CA ILE A 36 2.44 21.92 7.29
C ILE A 36 1.40 22.66 6.44
N TYR A 37 0.79 23.73 6.97
CA TYR A 37 -0.25 24.47 6.26
C TYR A 37 0.28 25.41 5.17
N ALA A 38 1.47 25.99 5.36
CA ALA A 38 2.02 26.98 4.43
C ALA A 38 2.86 26.35 3.32
N ASP A 39 3.48 25.19 3.56
CA ASP A 39 4.45 24.60 2.65
C ASP A 39 4.03 23.20 2.19
N ASP A 40 3.85 22.24 3.11
CA ASP A 40 3.59 20.84 2.74
C ASP A 40 2.24 20.65 2.03
N LEU A 41 1.15 21.18 2.60
CA LEU A 41 -0.18 21.05 1.99
C LEU A 41 -0.25 21.77 0.63
N PRO A 42 0.24 23.01 0.46
CA PRO A 42 0.28 23.65 -0.84
C PRO A 42 1.10 22.89 -1.89
N GLN A 43 2.26 22.30 -1.54
CA GLN A 43 3.02 21.42 -2.43
C GLN A 43 2.19 20.23 -2.90
N ILE A 44 1.53 19.53 -1.97
CA ILE A 44 0.67 18.38 -2.31
C ILE A 44 -0.45 18.79 -3.28
N TYR A 45 -1.10 19.93 -3.04
CA TYR A 45 -2.22 20.38 -3.86
C TYR A 45 -1.81 20.99 -5.21
N ALA A 46 -0.67 21.66 -5.28
CA ALA A 46 -0.22 22.37 -6.47
C ALA A 46 0.63 21.51 -7.41
N ASP A 47 1.35 20.52 -6.87
CA ASP A 47 2.31 19.73 -7.64
C ASP A 47 1.93 18.24 -7.64
N ASP A 48 1.89 17.57 -6.49
CA ASP A 48 1.71 16.11 -6.42
C ASP A 48 0.36 15.65 -6.98
N LEU A 49 -0.75 16.25 -6.51
CA LEU A 49 -2.08 15.86 -6.98
C LEU A 49 -2.27 16.15 -8.48
N PRO A 50 -1.89 17.33 -9.01
CA PRO A 50 -1.95 17.57 -10.45
C PRO A 50 -1.13 16.59 -11.28
N GLN A 51 0.07 16.20 -10.85
CA GLN A 51 0.87 15.18 -11.54
C GLN A 51 0.15 13.82 -11.56
N ILE A 52 -0.40 13.38 -10.44
CA ILE A 52 -1.17 12.13 -10.38
C ILE A 52 -2.36 12.16 -11.34
N TYR A 53 -3.11 13.28 -11.39
CA TYR A 53 -4.31 13.39 -12.23
C TYR A 53 -4.01 13.61 -13.71
N ALA A 54 -2.96 14.35 -14.04
CA ALA A 54 -2.65 14.73 -15.42
C ALA A 54 -1.75 13.71 -16.14
N ASP A 55 -0.93 12.98 -15.40
CA ASP A 55 0.10 12.11 -15.97
C ASP A 55 -0.10 10.64 -15.55
N ASP A 56 -0.02 10.33 -14.25
CA ASP A 56 -0.03 8.94 -13.77
C ASP A 56 -1.35 8.21 -14.10
N LEU A 57 -2.50 8.81 -13.74
CA LEU A 57 -3.80 8.19 -13.99
C LEU A 57 -4.08 8.02 -15.49
N PRO A 58 -3.87 9.03 -16.36
CA PRO A 58 -3.99 8.84 -17.79
C PRO A 58 -3.10 7.73 -18.36
N GLN A 59 -1.85 7.60 -17.92
CA GLN A 59 -0.97 6.51 -18.36
C GLN A 59 -1.54 5.15 -17.96
N ILE A 60 -2.00 5.00 -16.70
CA ILE A 60 -2.61 3.76 -16.23
C ILE A 60 -3.83 3.37 -17.08
N TYR A 61 -4.69 4.34 -17.42
CA TYR A 61 -5.91 4.08 -18.17
C TYR A 61 -5.69 3.89 -19.68
N ALA A 62 -4.74 4.60 -20.27
CA ALA A 62 -4.50 4.60 -21.71
C ALA A 62 -3.53 3.51 -22.16
N ASP A 63 -2.59 3.11 -21.30
CA ASP A 63 -1.51 2.20 -21.68
C ASP A 63 -1.54 0.91 -20.83
N ASP A 64 -1.40 1.02 -19.50
CA ASP A 64 -1.22 -0.16 -18.65
C ASP A 64 -2.45 -1.08 -18.65
N LEU A 65 -3.65 -0.53 -18.42
CA LEU A 65 -4.88 -1.32 -18.41
C LEU A 65 -5.17 -1.95 -19.78
N PRO A 66 -5.09 -1.23 -20.91
CA PRO A 66 -5.24 -1.85 -22.22
C PRO A 66 -4.24 -2.98 -22.48
N GLN A 67 -2.97 -2.83 -22.09
CA GLN A 67 -1.98 -3.90 -22.23
C GLN A 67 -2.38 -5.13 -21.41
N ILE A 68 -2.78 -4.94 -20.15
CA ILE A 68 -3.22 -6.04 -19.28
C ILE A 68 -4.40 -6.81 -19.92
N TYR A 69 -5.39 -6.09 -20.46
CA TYR A 69 -6.59 -6.70 -21.01
C TYR A 69 -6.40 -7.31 -22.40
N ALA A 70 -5.58 -6.69 -23.25
CA ALA A 70 -5.39 -7.13 -24.63
C ALA A 70 -4.32 -8.20 -24.78
N ASP A 71 -3.30 -8.20 -23.91
CA ASP A 71 -2.13 -9.07 -24.07
C ASP A 71 -1.97 -10.02 -22.88
N ASP A 72 -1.79 -9.49 -21.66
CA ASP A 72 -1.40 -10.31 -20.51
C ASP A 72 -2.49 -11.32 -20.13
N LEU A 73 -3.74 -10.87 -19.98
CA LEU A 73 -4.85 -11.76 -19.62
C LEU A 73 -5.12 -12.84 -20.68
N PRO A 74 -5.22 -12.51 -21.99
CA PRO A 74 -5.35 -13.54 -23.03
C PRO A 74 -4.22 -14.55 -23.05
N GLN A 75 -2.97 -14.14 -22.80
CA GLN A 75 -1.84 -15.08 -22.72
C GLN A 75 -1.98 -16.03 -21.53
N ILE A 76 -2.30 -15.51 -20.35
CA ILE A 76 -2.54 -16.33 -19.16
C ILE A 76 -3.64 -17.36 -19.42
N TYR A 77 -4.77 -16.94 -20.00
CA TYR A 77 -5.87 -17.85 -20.33
C TYR A 77 -5.48 -18.92 -21.35
N ALA A 78 -4.71 -18.55 -22.38
CA ALA A 78 -4.25 -19.49 -23.40
C ALA A 78 -3.30 -20.54 -22.81
N ASP A 79 -2.37 -20.11 -21.97
CA ASP A 79 -1.38 -20.97 -21.34
C ASP A 79 -2.03 -21.94 -20.34
N ASP A 80 -2.93 -21.45 -19.49
CA ASP A 80 -3.69 -22.29 -18.55
C ASP A 80 -4.54 -23.33 -19.29
N LEU A 81 -5.22 -22.93 -20.37
CA LEU A 81 -6.03 -23.85 -21.18
C LEU A 81 -5.15 -24.91 -21.86
N SER A 82 -3.98 -24.51 -22.36
CA SER A 82 -3.00 -25.39 -22.98
C SER A 82 -2.50 -26.45 -21.99
N LEU A 83 -2.17 -26.01 -20.76
CA LEU A 83 -1.72 -26.89 -19.69
C LEU A 83 -2.80 -27.90 -19.29
N MET A 84 -4.03 -27.43 -19.06
CA MET A 84 -5.17 -28.31 -18.73
C MET A 84 -5.43 -29.36 -19.82
N ASN A 85 -5.32 -28.97 -21.09
CA ASN A 85 -5.50 -29.90 -22.21
C ASN A 85 -4.38 -30.94 -22.27
N ALA A 86 -3.14 -30.54 -22.03
CA ALA A 86 -2.00 -31.44 -21.98
C ALA A 86 -2.15 -32.46 -20.84
N GLU A 87 -2.51 -32.02 -19.63
CA GLU A 87 -2.75 -32.88 -18.48
C GLU A 87 -3.88 -33.89 -18.74
N LYS A 88 -4.99 -33.43 -19.33
CA LYS A 88 -6.11 -34.29 -19.69
C LYS A 88 -5.71 -35.37 -20.71
N LEU A 89 -4.87 -35.01 -21.68
CA LEU A 89 -4.37 -35.96 -22.67
C LEU A 89 -3.46 -37.02 -22.03
N ILE A 90 -2.54 -36.60 -21.16
CA ILE A 90 -1.66 -37.51 -20.41
C ILE A 90 -2.48 -38.47 -19.54
N PHE A 91 -3.49 -37.95 -18.82
CA PHE A 91 -4.38 -38.78 -18.00
C PHE A 91 -5.13 -39.82 -18.83
N LYS A 92 -5.65 -39.43 -20.00
CA LYS A 92 -6.33 -40.34 -20.93
C LYS A 92 -5.40 -41.46 -21.41
N GLN A 93 -4.19 -41.10 -21.88
CA GLN A 93 -3.19 -42.08 -22.32
C GLN A 93 -2.78 -43.04 -21.20
N SER A 94 -2.56 -42.53 -19.99
CA SER A 94 -2.26 -43.35 -18.82
C SER A 94 -3.37 -44.36 -18.52
N ASN A 95 -4.64 -43.93 -18.59
CA ASN A 95 -5.76 -44.85 -18.34
C ASN A 95 -5.94 -45.89 -19.45
N GLU A 96 -5.76 -45.51 -20.72
CA GLU A 96 -5.77 -46.45 -21.84
C GLU A 96 -4.67 -47.51 -21.70
N LEU A 97 -3.46 -47.12 -21.31
CA LEU A 97 -2.33 -48.05 -21.05
C LEU A 97 -2.60 -49.01 -19.88
N LYS A 98 -3.28 -48.54 -18.82
CA LYS A 98 -3.65 -49.36 -17.67
C LYS A 98 -4.72 -50.41 -17.98
N ILE A 99 -5.63 -50.12 -18.92
CA ILE A 99 -6.69 -51.06 -19.34
C ILE A 99 -6.14 -52.08 -20.37
N ALA A 100 -5.08 -51.73 -21.09
CA ALA A 100 -4.45 -52.59 -22.10
C ALA A 100 -3.50 -53.67 -21.51
N HIS A 101 -3.22 -53.63 -20.21
CA HIS A 101 -2.49 -54.67 -19.45
C HIS A 101 -3.46 -55.42 -18.53
#